data_AF-A0A403QQD8-F1
#
_entry.id   AF-A0A403QQD8-F1
#
_cell.length_a   1.000
_cell.length_b   1.000
_cell.length_c   1.000
_cell.angle_alpha   90.00
_cell.angle_beta   90.00
_cell.angle_gamma   90.00
#
_symmetry.space_group_name_H-M   'P 1'
#
loop_
_entity.id
_entity.type
_entity.pdbx_description
1 polymer ?
#
loop_
_entity_poly.entity_id
_entity_poly.type
_entity_poly.pdbx_seq_one_letter_code
_entity_poly.pdbx_strand_id
1 'polypeptide(L)'
;MIQDTFVRLRAKQLYWQGYPPAEIARLMGISQNTIYSWKKRDEWDETPPVARVTQSIDARLVQLTGKPDKTGGDFKEIDLLTRQLKKLSDGQPGDANGTKKPRKRKLKNHFTEEQITALREKILGSLAGHQRTWYDALRELEDEEERRHRMILKSRQIGATWYFAQEALLRALRNDVKRDYQRNQIFLSASRRQALQFKQIIQKVAHEVDVELKGGDKIILSNGAELHFLGTSAATAQSYTGNLYFDEFFWVSNFASLRKVAGAMATLKGLTCTYFSTPSSETHEAYPFWTGDRWNGKKAKGQRQMFDVSWKTLKSGLLCPDKIWRQIVTLNDVVEQGWEHTDFEEIRDENSEDEFRNLYMCEFVRDGESAFSLNSLIGCGVDGYDDWPDWKPFAPRPVGNRPVWVGYDANGSTGNGDSGALCVVVPPAVPGGRFRTIETRQVQGLEFEEQARVIEDITLKYNVQHVGIDVTGGNGDAVYQIVKKFFPAAVPYNFTLASKRALVMKMLQVIRAGRWEYDRGERELVTAFNAIRKTKTQGGFITYDTDRSRGVSHGDLAWANMLAVINEPLGDDDGAVKSLVMEF
;
A
#
# COMPACT_ATOMS: atom_id res chain seq x y z
N MET A 1 -70.45 13.36 -23.91
CA MET A 1 -69.84 12.58 -22.81
C MET A 1 -68.59 13.25 -22.22
N ILE A 2 -67.68 13.82 -23.02
CA ILE A 2 -66.45 14.50 -22.53
C ILE A 2 -66.74 15.83 -21.79
N GLN A 3 -67.73 16.59 -22.27
CA GLN A 3 -68.08 17.91 -21.72
C GLN A 3 -68.68 17.83 -20.30
N ASP A 4 -69.43 16.76 -20.00
CA ASP A 4 -70.09 16.54 -18.70
C ASP A 4 -69.08 16.22 -17.58
N THR A 5 -68.04 15.46 -17.91
CA THR A 5 -66.95 15.11 -16.97
C THR A 5 -66.13 16.33 -16.56
N PHE A 6 -65.82 17.22 -17.52
CA PHE A 6 -65.07 18.45 -17.26
C PHE A 6 -65.87 19.43 -16.37
N VAL A 7 -67.15 19.59 -16.68
CA VAL A 7 -68.06 20.45 -15.91
C VAL A 7 -68.20 19.95 -14.48
N ARG A 8 -68.37 18.63 -14.29
CA ARG A 8 -68.44 18.01 -12.96
C ARG A 8 -67.16 18.16 -12.16
N LEU A 9 -65.99 18.02 -12.80
CA LEU A 9 -64.69 18.20 -12.13
C LEU A 9 -64.47 19.65 -11.70
N ARG A 10 -64.89 20.62 -12.54
CA ARG A 10 -64.80 22.04 -12.21
C ARG A 10 -65.70 22.42 -11.03
N ALA A 11 -66.91 21.87 -10.97
CA ALA A 11 -67.80 22.06 -9.82
C ALA A 11 -67.18 21.51 -8.52
N LYS A 12 -66.52 20.34 -8.59
CA LYS A 12 -65.81 19.72 -7.46
C LYS A 12 -64.65 20.60 -6.95
N GLN A 13 -63.90 21.22 -7.85
CA GLN A 13 -62.82 22.15 -7.50
C GLN A 13 -63.33 23.41 -6.79
N LEU A 14 -64.40 24.03 -7.29
CA LEU A 14 -65.01 25.21 -6.65
C LEU A 14 -65.52 24.88 -5.25
N TYR A 15 -66.08 23.68 -5.07
CA TYR A 15 -66.49 23.22 -3.74
C TYR A 15 -65.32 23.14 -2.76
N TRP A 16 -64.17 22.60 -3.18
CA TRP A 16 -62.97 22.54 -2.32
C TRP A 16 -62.28 23.88 -2.10
N GLN A 17 -62.61 24.90 -2.89
CA GLN A 17 -62.19 26.29 -2.64
C GLN A 17 -63.08 26.98 -1.59
N GLY A 18 -64.13 26.32 -1.09
CA GLY A 18 -65.00 26.81 -0.02
C GLY A 18 -66.32 27.41 -0.49
N TYR A 19 -66.65 27.36 -1.79
CA TYR A 19 -67.93 27.87 -2.29
C TYR A 19 -69.08 26.91 -1.92
N PRO A 20 -70.22 27.41 -1.40
CA PRO A 20 -71.38 26.58 -1.11
C PRO A 20 -72.07 26.12 -2.41
N PRO A 21 -72.74 24.95 -2.44
CA PRO A 21 -73.40 24.41 -3.64
C PRO A 21 -74.37 25.36 -4.34
N ALA A 22 -75.05 26.25 -3.59
CA ALA A 22 -75.94 27.28 -4.14
C ALA A 22 -75.21 28.34 -4.97
N GLU A 23 -73.96 28.65 -4.61
CA GLU A 23 -73.14 29.64 -5.28
C GLU A 23 -72.42 29.04 -6.48
N ILE A 24 -71.97 27.79 -6.36
CA ILE A 24 -71.44 27.01 -7.50
C ILE A 24 -72.50 26.86 -8.60
N ALA A 25 -73.74 26.56 -8.22
CA ALA A 25 -74.88 26.49 -9.14
C ALA A 25 -75.07 27.79 -9.94
N ARG A 26 -74.98 28.95 -9.26
CA ARG A 26 -75.04 30.27 -9.90
C ARG A 26 -73.85 30.54 -10.81
N LEU A 27 -72.62 30.27 -10.35
CA LEU A 27 -71.39 30.53 -11.10
C LEU A 27 -71.26 29.68 -12.36
N MET A 28 -71.82 28.46 -12.34
CA MET A 28 -71.70 27.51 -13.45
C MET A 28 -72.95 27.39 -14.33
N GLY A 29 -74.08 28.00 -13.93
CA GLY A 29 -75.35 27.89 -14.66
C GLY A 29 -75.96 26.49 -14.58
N ILE A 30 -75.71 25.75 -13.50
CA ILE A 30 -76.15 24.35 -13.31
C ILE A 30 -77.16 24.30 -12.15
N SER A 31 -78.16 23.43 -12.25
CA SER A 31 -79.15 23.30 -11.17
C SER A 31 -78.49 22.89 -9.85
N GLN A 32 -78.92 23.50 -8.74
CA GLN A 32 -78.40 23.20 -7.41
C GLN A 32 -78.60 21.73 -7.02
N ASN A 33 -79.71 21.11 -7.45
CA ASN A 33 -79.98 19.69 -7.25
C ASN A 33 -78.95 18.79 -7.93
N THR A 34 -78.48 19.17 -9.12
CA THR A 34 -77.42 18.45 -9.84
C THR A 34 -76.09 18.53 -9.08
N ILE A 35 -75.73 19.71 -8.54
CA ILE A 35 -74.51 19.88 -7.73
C ILE A 35 -74.57 19.04 -6.45
N TYR A 36 -75.70 19.02 -5.73
CA TYR A 36 -75.87 18.15 -4.56
C TYR A 36 -75.81 16.66 -4.91
N SER A 37 -76.39 16.27 -6.06
CA SER A 37 -76.33 14.89 -6.54
C SER A 37 -74.88 14.46 -6.79
N TRP A 38 -74.06 15.30 -7.44
CA TRP A 38 -72.64 15.01 -7.66
C TRP A 38 -71.84 15.00 -6.37
N LYS A 39 -72.09 15.99 -5.49
CA LYS A 39 -71.46 16.09 -4.17
C LYS A 39 -71.64 14.81 -3.36
N LYS A 40 -72.87 14.27 -3.36
CA LYS A 40 -73.20 13.02 -2.66
C LYS A 40 -72.64 11.80 -3.39
N ARG A 41 -72.75 11.75 -4.72
CA ARG A 41 -72.34 10.59 -5.52
C ARG A 41 -70.82 10.37 -5.52
N ASP A 42 -70.01 11.42 -5.57
CA ASP A 42 -68.55 11.31 -5.54
C ASP A 42 -67.93 11.71 -4.20
N GLU A 43 -68.76 11.74 -3.14
CA GLU A 43 -68.32 11.89 -1.75
C GLU A 43 -67.33 13.05 -1.55
N TRP A 44 -67.72 14.25 -2.00
CA TRP A 44 -66.79 15.39 -2.05
C TRP A 44 -66.30 15.82 -0.67
N ASP A 45 -67.14 15.62 0.37
CA ASP A 45 -66.82 15.91 1.77
C ASP A 45 -65.79 14.92 2.34
N GLU A 46 -65.88 13.64 1.95
CA GLU A 46 -65.04 12.56 2.45
C GLU A 46 -63.68 12.47 1.75
N THR A 47 -63.48 13.23 0.66
CA THR A 47 -62.20 13.22 -0.06
C THR A 47 -61.09 13.74 0.87
N PRO A 48 -60.01 12.99 1.16
CA PRO A 48 -58.96 13.44 2.08
C PRO A 48 -58.23 14.70 1.58
N PRO A 49 -57.79 15.63 2.46
CA PRO A 49 -57.11 16.86 2.06
C PRO A 49 -55.91 16.63 1.12
N VAL A 50 -55.12 15.58 1.36
CA VAL A 50 -53.99 15.22 0.50
C VAL A 50 -54.45 14.86 -0.92
N ALA A 51 -55.54 14.11 -1.07
CA ALA A 51 -56.08 13.77 -2.38
C ALA A 51 -56.60 15.01 -3.13
N ARG A 52 -57.22 15.97 -2.42
CA ARG A 52 -57.68 17.25 -3.00
C ARG A 52 -56.50 18.08 -3.54
N VAL A 53 -55.41 18.15 -2.78
CA VAL A 53 -54.19 18.88 -3.14
C VAL A 53 -53.47 18.19 -4.31
N THR A 54 -53.31 16.87 -4.26
CA THR A 54 -52.69 16.07 -5.33
C THR A 54 -53.43 16.25 -6.65
N GLN A 55 -54.76 16.20 -6.66
CA GLN A 55 -55.55 16.40 -7.87
C GLN A 55 -55.42 17.83 -8.44
N SER A 56 -55.27 18.83 -7.57
CA SER A 56 -55.09 20.23 -7.99
C SER A 56 -53.68 20.46 -8.56
N ILE A 57 -52.65 19.85 -7.97
CA ILE A 57 -51.27 19.86 -8.47
C ILE A 57 -51.20 19.18 -9.84
N ASP A 58 -51.82 18.02 -9.99
CA ASP A 58 -51.85 17.26 -11.24
C ASP A 58 -52.53 18.06 -12.37
N ALA A 59 -53.70 18.64 -12.11
CA ALA A 59 -54.39 19.48 -13.08
C ALA A 59 -53.55 20.69 -13.52
N ARG A 60 -52.82 21.32 -12.59
CA ARG A 60 -51.93 22.44 -12.89
C ARG A 60 -50.69 22.02 -13.69
N LEU A 61 -50.12 20.86 -13.38
CA LEU A 61 -49.00 20.28 -14.14
C LEU A 61 -49.41 19.97 -15.59
N VAL A 62 -50.57 19.37 -15.80
CA VAL A 62 -51.11 19.10 -17.14
C VAL A 62 -51.29 20.41 -17.93
N GLN A 63 -51.84 21.44 -17.28
CA GLN A 63 -52.00 22.76 -17.90
C GLN A 63 -50.66 23.39 -18.30
N LEU A 64 -49.66 23.40 -17.40
CA LEU A 64 -48.35 23.99 -17.67
C LEU A 64 -47.58 23.20 -18.73
N THR A 65 -47.71 21.87 -18.73
CA THR A 65 -47.03 21.00 -19.71
C THR A 65 -47.62 21.18 -21.11
N GLY A 66 -48.94 21.37 -21.22
CA GLY A 66 -49.64 21.60 -22.48
C GLY A 66 -49.49 23.01 -23.07
N LYS A 67 -48.85 23.96 -22.37
CA LYS A 67 -48.65 25.33 -22.86
C LYS A 67 -47.65 25.34 -24.04
N PRO A 68 -47.99 25.93 -25.20
CA PRO A 68 -47.13 25.93 -26.39
C PRO A 68 -45.85 26.75 -26.18
N ASP A 69 -45.95 27.96 -25.64
CA ASP A 69 -44.81 28.83 -25.33
C ASP A 69 -44.55 28.87 -23.82
N LYS A 70 -43.47 28.20 -23.38
CA LYS A 70 -43.09 28.13 -21.96
C LYS A 70 -42.04 29.18 -21.62
N THR A 71 -42.26 29.90 -20.53
CA THR A 71 -41.33 30.88 -19.95
C THR A 71 -40.46 30.23 -18.87
N GLY A 72 -39.38 30.89 -18.45
CA GLY A 72 -38.55 30.42 -17.33
C GLY A 72 -39.32 30.26 -16.01
N GLY A 73 -40.38 31.06 -15.81
CA GLY A 73 -41.30 30.91 -14.67
C GLY A 73 -42.11 29.61 -14.73
N ASP A 74 -42.58 29.22 -15.93
CA ASP A 74 -43.36 27.99 -16.13
C ASP A 74 -42.51 26.74 -15.81
N PHE A 75 -41.24 26.71 -16.25
CA PHE A 75 -40.32 25.60 -15.93
C PHE A 75 -40.06 25.45 -14.42
N LYS A 76 -39.92 26.58 -13.72
CA LYS A 76 -39.70 26.58 -12.27
C LYS A 76 -40.95 26.11 -11.51
N GLU A 77 -42.14 26.49 -11.97
CA GLU A 77 -43.41 26.03 -11.40
C GLU A 77 -43.60 24.52 -11.62
N ILE A 78 -43.31 24.00 -12.81
CA ILE A 78 -43.34 22.56 -13.11
C ILE A 78 -42.41 21.78 -12.17
N ASP A 79 -41.16 22.23 -11.99
CA ASP A 79 -40.18 21.58 -11.13
C ASP A 79 -40.59 21.62 -9.63
N LEU A 80 -41.17 22.72 -9.18
CA LEU A 80 -41.70 22.82 -7.81
C LEU A 80 -42.90 21.91 -7.58
N LEU A 81 -43.88 21.93 -8.48
CA LEU A 81 -45.10 21.10 -8.40
C LEU A 81 -44.76 19.61 -8.49
N THR A 82 -43.83 19.21 -9.36
CA THR A 82 -43.38 17.82 -9.49
C THR A 82 -42.69 17.31 -8.21
N ARG A 83 -41.89 18.16 -7.56
CA ARG A 83 -41.25 17.82 -6.27
C ARG A 83 -42.25 17.72 -5.13
N GLN A 84 -43.27 18.58 -5.10
CA GLN A 84 -44.34 18.50 -4.11
C GLN A 84 -45.20 17.24 -4.30
N LEU A 85 -45.53 16.90 -5.54
CA LEU A 85 -46.26 15.67 -5.88
C LEU A 85 -45.50 14.41 -5.41
N LYS A 86 -44.17 14.38 -5.62
CA LYS A 86 -43.31 13.29 -5.14
C LYS A 86 -43.33 13.15 -3.62
N LYS A 87 -43.24 14.27 -2.88
CA LYS A 87 -43.31 14.26 -1.41
C LYS A 87 -44.67 13.80 -0.89
N LEU A 88 -45.76 14.17 -1.55
CA LEU A 88 -47.11 13.74 -1.18
C LEU A 88 -47.33 12.24 -1.49
N SER A 89 -46.75 11.74 -2.58
CA SER A 89 -46.74 10.31 -2.93
C SER A 89 -45.93 9.46 -1.94
N ASP A 90 -44.78 9.98 -1.49
CA ASP A 90 -43.95 9.33 -0.45
C ASP A 90 -44.63 9.34 0.94
N GLY A 91 -45.68 10.15 1.15
CA GLY A 91 -46.34 10.40 2.43
C GLY A 91 -47.75 9.80 2.62
N GLN A 92 -48.34 9.12 1.63
CA GLN A 92 -49.66 8.48 1.80
C GLN A 92 -49.54 6.96 2.06
N PRO A 93 -50.21 6.42 3.09
CA PRO A 93 -50.25 4.99 3.39
C PRO A 93 -51.24 4.30 2.44
N GLY A 94 -50.82 3.99 1.22
CA GLY A 94 -51.58 3.14 0.30
C GLY A 94 -51.36 1.66 0.60
N ASP A 95 -52.42 0.98 1.04
CA ASP A 95 -52.66 -0.47 1.09
C ASP A 95 -51.43 -1.37 1.26
N ALA A 96 -50.94 -1.40 2.49
CA ALA A 96 -50.07 -2.47 2.98
C ALA A 96 -50.91 -3.68 3.44
N ASN A 97 -51.64 -4.31 2.50
CA ASN A 97 -51.85 -5.77 2.57
C ASN A 97 -50.88 -6.53 1.63
N GLY A 98 -49.94 -5.80 1.01
CA GLY A 98 -48.67 -6.36 0.56
C GLY A 98 -47.60 -6.06 1.61
N THR A 99 -47.03 -7.11 2.17
CA THR A 99 -45.86 -7.11 3.06
C THR A 99 -44.70 -6.26 2.48
N LYS A 100 -44.68 -4.95 2.74
CA LYS A 100 -43.49 -4.11 2.51
C LYS A 100 -42.44 -4.50 3.55
N LYS A 101 -41.64 -5.50 3.21
CA LYS A 101 -40.39 -5.83 3.89
C LYS A 101 -39.63 -4.51 4.11
N PRO A 102 -39.13 -4.23 5.33
CA PRO A 102 -38.32 -3.03 5.56
C PRO A 102 -37.16 -3.06 4.57
N ARG A 103 -36.92 -1.95 3.87
CA ARG A 103 -35.77 -1.82 2.96
C ARG A 103 -34.51 -2.00 3.83
N LYS A 104 -33.99 -3.23 3.87
CA LYS A 104 -32.81 -3.60 4.67
C LYS A 104 -31.72 -2.61 4.31
N ARG A 105 -31.30 -1.80 5.29
CA ARG A 105 -30.13 -0.92 5.16
C ARG A 105 -28.97 -1.81 4.72
N LYS A 106 -28.41 -1.60 3.52
CA LYS A 106 -27.29 -2.40 3.03
C LYS A 106 -26.18 -2.34 4.09
N LEU A 107 -25.84 -3.49 4.67
CA LEU A 107 -24.77 -3.60 5.65
C LEU A 107 -23.47 -3.20 4.94
N LYS A 108 -22.71 -2.30 5.55
CA LYS A 108 -21.41 -1.86 5.02
C LYS A 108 -20.41 -3.00 5.17
N ASN A 109 -19.55 -3.21 4.16
CA ASN A 109 -18.50 -4.24 4.17
C ASN A 109 -19.05 -5.63 4.51
N HIS A 110 -20.17 -5.99 3.87
CA HIS A 110 -20.92 -7.21 4.14
C HIS A 110 -20.73 -8.23 3.02
N PHE A 111 -20.51 -9.48 3.41
CA PHE A 111 -20.53 -10.63 2.52
C PHE A 111 -21.72 -11.51 2.90
N THR A 112 -22.47 -11.99 1.91
CA THR A 112 -23.46 -13.06 2.11
C THR A 112 -22.76 -14.43 2.16
N GLU A 113 -23.44 -15.46 2.68
CA GLU A 113 -22.87 -16.82 2.74
C GLU A 113 -22.55 -17.37 1.34
N GLU A 114 -23.35 -17.03 0.33
CA GLU A 114 -23.10 -17.39 -1.06
C GLU A 114 -21.83 -16.71 -1.59
N GLN A 115 -21.64 -15.42 -1.28
CA GLN A 115 -20.42 -14.69 -1.64
C GLN A 115 -19.19 -15.26 -0.92
N ILE A 116 -19.30 -15.62 0.36
CA ILE A 116 -18.20 -16.24 1.12
C ILE A 116 -17.82 -17.60 0.50
N THR A 117 -18.81 -18.38 0.09
CA THR A 117 -18.60 -19.70 -0.52
C THR A 117 -17.93 -19.56 -1.89
N ALA A 118 -18.48 -18.71 -2.76
CA ALA A 118 -17.90 -18.42 -4.07
C ALA A 118 -16.47 -17.86 -3.96
N LEU A 119 -16.23 -16.97 -2.99
CA LEU A 119 -14.91 -16.42 -2.70
C LEU A 119 -13.93 -17.53 -2.29
N ARG A 120 -14.34 -18.43 -1.39
CA ARG A 120 -13.51 -19.55 -0.94
C ARG A 120 -13.17 -20.49 -2.09
N GLU A 121 -14.16 -20.88 -2.90
CA GLU A 121 -13.94 -21.75 -4.06
C GLU A 121 -12.96 -21.12 -5.05
N LYS A 122 -13.13 -19.83 -5.34
CA LYS A 122 -12.24 -19.10 -6.24
C LYS A 122 -10.80 -19.04 -5.72
N ILE A 123 -10.62 -18.65 -4.45
CA ILE A 123 -9.30 -18.56 -3.83
C ILE A 123 -8.62 -19.92 -3.86
N LEU A 124 -9.27 -20.97 -3.33
CA LEU A 124 -8.69 -22.32 -3.26
C LEU A 124 -8.43 -22.95 -4.64
N GLY A 125 -9.28 -22.64 -5.63
CA GLY A 125 -9.08 -23.07 -7.01
C GLY A 125 -7.85 -22.43 -7.66
N SER A 126 -7.53 -21.20 -7.29
CA SER A 126 -6.42 -20.42 -7.87
C SER A 126 -5.05 -20.63 -7.22
N LEU A 127 -4.96 -21.38 -6.12
CA LEU A 127 -3.69 -21.55 -5.40
C LEU A 127 -2.68 -22.40 -6.17
N ALA A 128 -1.46 -21.87 -6.29
CA ALA A 128 -0.27 -22.61 -6.71
C ALA A 128 0.17 -23.64 -5.65
N GLY A 129 1.06 -24.57 -6.02
CA GLY A 129 1.47 -25.68 -5.13
C GLY A 129 1.99 -25.22 -3.77
N HIS A 130 2.90 -24.25 -3.73
CA HIS A 130 3.49 -23.74 -2.48
C HIS A 130 2.47 -23.01 -1.61
N GLN A 131 1.52 -22.32 -2.25
CA GLN A 131 0.42 -21.63 -1.56
C GLN A 131 -0.55 -22.61 -0.93
N ARG A 132 -0.82 -23.76 -1.58
CA ARG A 132 -1.58 -24.87 -0.98
C ARG A 132 -0.85 -25.43 0.25
N THR A 133 0.46 -25.64 0.17
CA THR A 133 1.26 -26.05 1.34
C THR A 133 1.10 -25.08 2.52
N TRP A 134 1.12 -23.76 2.27
CA TRP A 134 0.88 -22.77 3.32
C TRP A 134 -0.54 -22.85 3.91
N TYR A 135 -1.54 -23.09 3.06
CA TYR A 135 -2.93 -23.23 3.46
C TYR A 135 -3.13 -24.46 4.35
N ASP A 136 -2.62 -25.61 3.91
CA ASP A 136 -2.72 -26.87 4.64
C ASP A 136 -1.98 -26.79 5.98
N ALA A 137 -0.77 -26.23 5.98
CA ALA A 137 -0.01 -25.99 7.22
C ALA A 137 -0.81 -25.13 8.20
N LEU A 138 -1.52 -24.09 7.76
CA LEU A 138 -2.38 -23.32 8.67
C LEU A 138 -3.54 -24.14 9.23
N ARG A 139 -4.18 -25.00 8.42
CA ARG A 139 -5.28 -25.84 8.89
C ARG A 139 -4.82 -26.76 10.02
N GLU A 140 -3.67 -27.44 9.83
CA GLU A 140 -3.07 -28.29 10.85
C GLU A 140 -2.73 -27.53 12.14
N LEU A 141 -2.26 -26.29 12.02
CA LEU A 141 -1.95 -25.42 13.17
C LEU A 141 -3.22 -24.99 13.93
N GLU A 142 -4.36 -24.82 13.25
CA GLU A 142 -5.61 -24.43 13.89
C GLU A 142 -6.29 -25.57 14.66
N ASP A 143 -6.01 -26.82 14.27
CA ASP A 143 -6.53 -28.02 14.95
C ASP A 143 -5.75 -28.35 16.25
N GLU A 144 -4.50 -27.88 16.37
CA GLU A 144 -3.66 -28.11 17.54
C GLU A 144 -3.40 -26.83 18.35
N GLU A 145 -4.05 -26.70 19.52
CA GLU A 145 -4.03 -25.48 20.34
C GLU A 145 -2.61 -24.99 20.76
N GLU A 146 -1.61 -25.87 20.71
CA GLU A 146 -0.21 -25.55 21.04
C GLU A 146 0.63 -25.07 19.84
N ARG A 147 0.17 -25.28 18.60
CA ARG A 147 0.93 -24.96 17.38
C ARG A 147 0.39 -23.70 16.71
N ARG A 148 0.82 -22.53 17.20
CA ARG A 148 0.22 -21.24 16.77
C ARG A 148 1.06 -20.43 15.78
N HIS A 149 2.30 -20.83 15.54
CA HIS A 149 3.27 -20.00 14.82
C HIS A 149 3.84 -20.71 13.61
N ARG A 150 3.95 -19.98 12.51
CA ARG A 150 4.71 -20.39 11.33
C ARG A 150 5.64 -19.27 10.85
N MET A 151 6.80 -19.67 10.33
CA MET A 151 7.79 -18.78 9.73
C MET A 151 8.15 -19.30 8.34
N ILE A 152 8.01 -18.45 7.32
CA ILE A 152 8.30 -18.79 5.94
C ILE A 152 9.44 -17.91 5.43
N LEU A 153 10.54 -18.52 5.01
CA LEU A 153 11.53 -17.85 4.19
C LEU A 153 11.15 -18.09 2.73
N LYS A 154 11.03 -17.02 1.95
CA LYS A 154 10.49 -17.08 0.59
C LYS A 154 11.33 -16.32 -0.43
N SER A 155 11.28 -16.81 -1.66
CA SER A 155 11.78 -16.13 -2.85
C SER A 155 10.99 -14.85 -3.14
N ARG A 156 11.61 -13.88 -3.84
CA ARG A 156 10.89 -12.72 -4.39
C ARG A 156 9.87 -13.15 -5.45
N GLN A 157 8.81 -12.36 -5.57
CA GLN A 157 7.79 -12.49 -6.62
C GLN A 157 7.02 -13.82 -6.72
N ILE A 158 6.98 -14.65 -5.67
CA ILE A 158 6.19 -15.90 -5.66
C ILE A 158 4.73 -15.76 -5.15
N GLY A 159 4.19 -14.54 -5.13
CA GLY A 159 2.80 -14.29 -4.72
C GLY A 159 2.49 -14.42 -3.22
N ALA A 160 3.49 -14.30 -2.33
CA ALA A 160 3.27 -14.42 -0.88
C ALA A 160 2.26 -13.40 -0.31
N THR A 161 2.44 -12.11 -0.61
CA THR A 161 1.53 -11.03 -0.18
C THR A 161 0.11 -11.26 -0.72
N TRP A 162 0.00 -11.69 -1.98
CA TRP A 162 -1.27 -12.02 -2.62
C TRP A 162 -2.00 -13.16 -1.90
N TYR A 163 -1.27 -14.23 -1.58
CA TYR A 163 -1.81 -15.38 -0.85
C TYR A 163 -2.25 -15.00 0.58
N PHE A 164 -1.35 -14.40 1.38
CA PHE A 164 -1.64 -14.12 2.79
C PHE A 164 -2.74 -13.06 2.98
N ALA A 165 -2.91 -12.12 2.04
CA ALA A 165 -4.03 -11.20 2.02
C ALA A 165 -5.38 -11.93 1.91
N GLN A 166 -5.46 -12.93 1.03
CA GLN A 166 -6.67 -13.72 0.78
C GLN A 166 -6.95 -14.72 1.90
N GLU A 167 -5.91 -15.39 2.39
CA GLU A 167 -6.00 -16.27 3.55
C GLU A 167 -6.57 -15.51 4.76
N ALA A 168 -6.04 -14.31 5.04
CA ALA A 168 -6.52 -13.45 6.12
C ALA A 168 -7.98 -13.01 5.90
N LEU A 169 -8.40 -12.69 4.67
CA LEU A 169 -9.79 -12.36 4.36
C LEU A 169 -10.72 -13.55 4.63
N LEU A 170 -10.36 -14.76 4.18
CA LEU A 170 -11.13 -15.98 4.46
C LEU A 170 -11.25 -16.24 5.95
N ARG A 171 -10.17 -16.00 6.71
CA ARG A 171 -10.18 -16.13 8.18
C ARG A 171 -11.06 -15.08 8.85
N ALA A 172 -11.06 -13.84 8.37
CA ALA A 172 -11.93 -12.78 8.87
C ALA A 172 -13.42 -13.05 8.61
N LEU A 173 -13.73 -13.84 7.59
CA LEU A 173 -15.10 -14.22 7.20
C LEU A 173 -15.60 -15.50 7.87
N ARG A 174 -14.79 -16.16 8.70
CA ARG A 174 -15.18 -17.39 9.41
C ARG A 174 -16.36 -17.16 10.35
N ASN A 175 -17.34 -18.05 10.30
CA ASN A 175 -18.46 -18.11 11.24
C ASN A 175 -18.19 -19.08 12.41
N ASP A 176 -17.25 -20.01 12.25
CA ASP A 176 -16.90 -21.10 13.16
C ASP A 176 -15.84 -20.74 14.23
N VAL A 177 -15.78 -19.47 14.63
CA VAL A 177 -14.86 -19.03 15.70
C VAL A 177 -15.51 -19.08 17.09
N LYS A 178 -14.73 -19.43 18.11
CA LYS A 178 -15.21 -19.47 19.51
C LYS A 178 -15.40 -18.07 20.09
N ARG A 179 -14.61 -17.09 19.65
CA ARG A 179 -14.60 -15.71 20.12
C ARG A 179 -14.44 -14.74 18.95
N ASP A 180 -15.12 -13.60 18.99
CA ASP A 180 -15.14 -12.64 17.88
C ASP A 180 -13.75 -12.09 17.52
N TYR A 181 -12.88 -11.88 18.52
CA TYR A 181 -11.52 -11.39 18.28
C TYR A 181 -10.67 -12.33 17.40
N GLN A 182 -11.05 -13.61 17.26
CA GLN A 182 -10.34 -14.57 16.41
C GLN A 182 -10.54 -14.29 14.91
N ARG A 183 -11.51 -13.44 14.55
CA ARG A 183 -11.70 -12.97 13.17
C ARG A 183 -10.79 -11.78 12.82
N ASN A 184 -10.22 -11.10 13.80
CA ASN A 184 -9.37 -9.94 13.55
C ASN A 184 -8.05 -10.37 12.88
N GLN A 185 -7.57 -9.56 11.95
CA GLN A 185 -6.31 -9.76 11.26
C GLN A 185 -5.47 -8.49 11.37
N ILE A 186 -4.17 -8.68 11.63
CA ILE A 186 -3.21 -7.60 11.83
C ILE A 186 -2.06 -7.85 10.87
N PHE A 187 -1.87 -6.94 9.92
CA PHE A 187 -0.75 -6.92 9.00
C PHE A 187 0.30 -5.96 9.54
N LEU A 188 1.48 -6.47 9.88
CA LEU A 188 2.65 -5.69 10.24
C LEU A 188 3.71 -5.89 9.16
N SER A 189 4.16 -4.82 8.52
CA SER A 189 5.21 -4.87 7.49
C SER A 189 6.32 -3.86 7.80
N ALA A 190 7.41 -3.89 7.02
CA ALA A 190 8.56 -2.99 7.22
C ALA A 190 8.19 -1.51 7.04
N SER A 191 7.15 -1.21 6.26
CA SER A 191 6.55 0.13 6.11
C SER A 191 5.02 0.07 6.04
N ARG A 192 4.35 1.19 6.37
CA ARG A 192 2.90 1.35 6.20
C ARG A 192 2.49 1.21 4.74
N ARG A 193 3.31 1.73 3.80
CA ARG A 193 3.11 1.58 2.35
C ARG A 193 3.01 0.11 1.94
N GLN A 194 3.89 -0.74 2.45
CA GLN A 194 3.85 -2.19 2.19
C GLN A 194 2.63 -2.85 2.85
N ALA A 195 2.29 -2.48 4.09
CA ALA A 195 1.09 -3.00 4.75
C ALA A 195 -0.21 -2.68 3.98
N LEU A 196 -0.29 -1.50 3.34
CA LEU A 196 -1.44 -1.11 2.52
C LEU A 196 -1.59 -1.93 1.21
N GLN A 197 -0.56 -2.65 0.77
CA GLN A 197 -0.69 -3.58 -0.37
C GLN A 197 -1.64 -4.73 -0.04
N PHE A 198 -1.59 -5.27 1.18
CA PHE A 198 -2.55 -6.28 1.65
C PHE A 198 -3.98 -5.76 1.54
N LYS A 199 -4.20 -4.50 1.94
CA LYS A 199 -5.51 -3.84 1.84
C LYS A 199 -6.01 -3.80 0.39
N GLN A 200 -5.16 -3.38 -0.55
CA GLN A 200 -5.51 -3.29 -1.97
C GLN A 200 -5.88 -4.67 -2.54
N ILE A 201 -5.11 -5.71 -2.21
CA ILE A 201 -5.40 -7.09 -2.65
C ILE A 201 -6.73 -7.57 -2.06
N ILE A 202 -6.97 -7.35 -0.76
CA ILE A 202 -8.23 -7.71 -0.10
C ILE A 202 -9.42 -7.02 -0.76
N GLN A 203 -9.29 -5.73 -1.09
CA GLN A 203 -10.36 -4.98 -1.78
C GLN A 203 -10.59 -5.51 -3.19
N LYS A 204 -9.53 -5.85 -3.93
CA LYS A 204 -9.63 -6.41 -5.28
C LYS A 204 -10.34 -7.76 -5.27
N VAL A 205 -9.93 -8.67 -4.38
CA VAL A 205 -10.51 -10.01 -4.27
C VAL A 205 -11.95 -9.98 -3.74
N ALA A 206 -12.28 -9.04 -2.84
CA ALA A 206 -13.68 -8.82 -2.43
C ALA A 206 -14.56 -8.32 -3.59
N HIS A 207 -14.02 -7.47 -4.47
CA HIS A 207 -14.74 -6.95 -5.63
C HIS A 207 -15.11 -8.06 -6.63
N GLU A 208 -14.31 -9.13 -6.70
CA GLU A 208 -14.58 -10.28 -7.57
C GLU A 208 -15.83 -11.08 -7.20
N VAL A 209 -16.40 -10.85 -6.00
CA VAL A 209 -17.69 -11.39 -5.55
C VAL A 209 -18.71 -10.28 -5.28
N ASP A 210 -18.56 -9.14 -5.96
CA ASP A 210 -19.44 -7.96 -5.88
C ASP A 210 -19.51 -7.29 -4.49
N VAL A 211 -18.43 -7.37 -3.70
CA VAL A 211 -18.33 -6.70 -2.39
C VAL A 211 -17.34 -5.54 -2.43
N GLU A 212 -17.85 -4.32 -2.29
CA GLU A 212 -17.02 -3.11 -2.16
C GLU A 212 -16.64 -2.88 -0.69
N LEU A 213 -15.35 -3.07 -0.35
CA LEU A 213 -14.82 -2.82 0.99
C LEU A 213 -14.33 -1.38 1.15
N LYS A 214 -14.84 -0.69 2.19
CA LYS A 214 -14.48 0.69 2.55
C LYS A 214 -13.80 0.76 3.91
N GLY A 215 -12.74 1.55 4.01
CA GLY A 215 -12.02 1.81 5.24
C GLY A 215 -10.84 2.75 5.01
N GLY A 216 -10.52 3.60 5.99
CA GLY A 216 -9.32 4.43 5.99
C GLY A 216 -8.11 3.58 6.41
N ASP A 217 -7.69 3.71 7.66
CA ASP A 217 -6.53 2.98 8.21
C ASP A 217 -6.82 1.50 8.55
N LYS A 218 -8.10 1.16 8.74
CA LYS A 218 -8.55 -0.22 8.95
C LYS A 218 -9.83 -0.51 8.16
N ILE A 219 -10.09 -1.79 7.89
CA ILE A 219 -11.37 -2.27 7.35
C ILE A 219 -12.11 -3.00 8.47
N ILE A 220 -13.38 -2.65 8.68
CA ILE A 220 -14.26 -3.34 9.63
C ILE A 220 -15.34 -4.04 8.81
N LEU A 221 -15.41 -5.37 8.91
CA LEU A 221 -16.43 -6.17 8.24
C LEU A 221 -17.75 -6.15 9.03
N SER A 222 -18.86 -6.43 8.35
CA SER A 222 -20.19 -6.43 8.99
C SER A 222 -20.35 -7.46 10.12
N ASN A 223 -19.50 -8.50 10.13
CA ASN A 223 -19.47 -9.54 11.16
C ASN A 223 -18.60 -9.16 12.38
N GLY A 224 -18.11 -7.91 12.43
CA GLY A 224 -17.29 -7.37 13.52
C GLY A 224 -15.79 -7.60 13.36
N ALA A 225 -15.34 -8.34 12.34
CA ALA A 225 -13.92 -8.57 12.12
C ALA A 225 -13.19 -7.27 11.73
N GLU A 226 -12.04 -7.01 12.35
CA GLU A 226 -11.19 -5.87 12.04
C GLU A 226 -9.91 -6.30 11.30
N LEU A 227 -9.60 -5.61 10.21
CA LEU A 227 -8.38 -5.77 9.42
C LEU A 227 -7.51 -4.52 9.60
N HIS A 228 -6.38 -4.66 10.30
CA HIS A 228 -5.45 -3.58 10.64
C HIS A 228 -4.20 -3.63 9.76
N PHE A 229 -3.76 -2.49 9.21
CA PHE A 229 -2.60 -2.39 8.33
C PHE A 229 -1.56 -1.45 8.95
N LEU A 230 -0.50 -2.04 9.51
CA LEU A 230 0.44 -1.37 10.40
C LEU A 230 1.85 -1.35 9.81
N GLY A 231 2.49 -0.19 9.88
CA GLY A 231 3.93 -0.05 9.71
C GLY A 231 4.69 -0.32 11.01
N THR A 232 5.99 -0.12 10.97
CA THR A 232 6.91 -0.33 12.10
C THR A 232 6.81 0.74 13.20
N SER A 233 6.16 1.87 12.93
CA SER A 233 5.74 2.88 13.93
C SER A 233 4.73 2.31 14.95
N ALA A 234 4.12 1.15 14.66
CA ALA A 234 3.21 0.43 15.54
C ALA A 234 3.86 -0.18 16.80
N ALA A 235 5.15 0.07 17.06
CA ALA A 235 5.79 -0.24 18.34
C ALA A 235 5.05 0.38 19.56
N THR A 236 4.24 1.41 19.32
CA THR A 236 3.36 2.06 20.31
C THR A 236 1.95 1.46 20.39
N ALA A 237 1.55 0.58 19.46
CA ALA A 237 0.18 0.12 19.29
C ALA A 237 -0.13 -1.22 20.00
N GLN A 238 0.21 -1.32 21.29
CA GLN A 238 0.03 -2.54 22.11
C GLN A 238 -1.42 -3.02 22.29
N SER A 239 -2.43 -2.28 21.78
CA SER A 239 -3.85 -2.53 22.05
C SER A 239 -4.55 -3.46 21.07
N TYR A 240 -3.96 -3.79 19.91
CA TYR A 240 -4.63 -4.62 18.92
C TYR A 240 -4.65 -6.10 19.32
N THR A 241 -5.76 -6.78 19.05
CA THR A 241 -5.94 -8.22 19.29
C THR A 241 -6.41 -8.89 18.00
N GLY A 242 -5.64 -9.87 17.49
CA GLY A 242 -5.99 -10.59 16.27
C GLY A 242 -4.87 -11.51 15.77
N ASN A 243 -5.13 -12.19 14.65
CA ASN A 243 -4.12 -13.01 13.99
C ASN A 243 -3.06 -12.12 13.33
N LEU A 244 -1.79 -12.40 13.60
CA LEU A 244 -0.68 -11.59 13.13
C LEU A 244 -0.09 -12.15 11.83
N TYR A 245 0.07 -11.27 10.85
CA TYR A 245 0.88 -11.46 9.64
C TYR A 245 2.04 -10.48 9.70
N PHE A 246 3.24 -10.97 9.96
CA PHE A 246 4.46 -10.18 10.01
C PHE A 246 5.26 -10.38 8.72
N ASP A 247 5.02 -9.46 7.79
CA ASP A 247 5.65 -9.39 6.49
C ASP A 247 7.06 -8.78 6.57
N GLU A 248 7.97 -9.39 5.82
CA GLU A 248 9.34 -8.94 5.56
C GLU A 248 10.14 -8.68 6.85
N PHE A 249 9.96 -9.58 7.82
CA PHE A 249 10.55 -9.47 9.15
C PHE A 249 12.09 -9.55 9.19
N PHE A 250 12.76 -9.95 8.09
CA PHE A 250 14.23 -9.83 7.95
C PHE A 250 14.70 -8.46 7.45
N TRP A 251 13.77 -7.57 7.12
CA TRP A 251 14.03 -6.22 6.61
C TRP A 251 13.52 -5.12 7.55
N VAL A 252 13.28 -5.47 8.82
CA VAL A 252 12.81 -4.52 9.83
C VAL A 252 13.90 -4.18 10.84
N SER A 253 14.10 -2.89 11.08
CA SER A 253 14.95 -2.42 12.17
C SER A 253 14.36 -2.81 13.53
N ASN A 254 15.20 -2.98 14.56
CA ASN A 254 14.76 -3.24 15.94
C ASN A 254 13.77 -4.42 16.04
N PHE A 255 14.01 -5.47 15.25
CA PHE A 255 13.15 -6.66 15.17
C PHE A 255 12.83 -7.22 16.55
N ALA A 256 13.80 -7.29 17.47
CA ALA A 256 13.59 -7.85 18.79
C ALA A 256 12.47 -7.12 19.58
N SER A 257 12.42 -5.79 19.48
CA SER A 257 11.41 -4.94 20.12
C SER A 257 10.08 -5.03 19.40
N LEU A 258 10.07 -4.93 18.06
CA LEU A 258 8.85 -5.04 17.26
C LEU A 258 8.17 -6.38 17.44
N ARG A 259 8.94 -7.48 17.41
CA ARG A 259 8.40 -8.82 17.63
C ARG A 259 7.80 -8.96 19.03
N LYS A 260 8.38 -8.35 20.05
CA LYS A 260 7.80 -8.37 21.42
C LYS A 260 6.42 -7.72 21.43
N VAL A 261 6.25 -6.59 20.74
CA VAL A 261 4.97 -5.89 20.62
C VAL A 261 3.99 -6.67 19.73
N ALA A 262 4.42 -7.11 18.55
CA ALA A 262 3.60 -7.86 17.61
C ALA A 262 3.12 -9.20 18.21
N GLY A 263 4.01 -9.92 18.88
CA GLY A 263 3.67 -11.14 19.59
C GLY A 263 2.68 -10.93 20.73
N ALA A 264 2.66 -9.73 21.35
CA ALA A 264 1.67 -9.39 22.38
C ALA A 264 0.24 -9.33 21.80
N MET A 265 0.09 -8.88 20.55
CA MET A 265 -1.21 -8.74 19.86
C MET A 265 -1.90 -10.08 19.57
N ALA A 266 -1.13 -11.17 19.51
CA ALA A 266 -1.61 -12.53 19.22
C ALA A 266 -1.43 -13.49 20.41
N THR A 267 -1.42 -12.95 21.64
CA THR A 267 -1.23 -13.76 22.86
C THR A 267 -2.40 -14.67 23.18
N LEU A 268 -3.64 -14.24 22.90
CA LEU A 268 -4.85 -14.99 23.24
C LEU A 268 -4.92 -16.35 22.51
N LYS A 269 -5.55 -17.32 23.18
CA LYS A 269 -5.74 -18.67 22.64
C LYS A 269 -6.53 -18.64 21.33
N GLY A 270 -6.08 -19.45 20.37
CA GLY A 270 -6.67 -19.55 19.04
C GLY A 270 -6.30 -18.42 18.07
N LEU A 271 -5.36 -17.53 18.44
CA LEU A 271 -4.71 -16.60 17.51
C LEU A 271 -3.40 -17.18 16.99
N THR A 272 -3.08 -16.92 15.73
CA THR A 272 -1.84 -17.38 15.09
C THR A 272 -0.90 -16.23 14.76
N CYS A 273 0.39 -16.55 14.63
CA CYS A 273 1.40 -15.64 14.07
C CYS A 273 2.03 -16.26 12.83
N THR A 274 1.95 -15.56 11.71
CA THR A 274 2.58 -15.93 10.44
C THR A 274 3.68 -14.92 10.14
N TYR A 275 4.93 -15.35 10.18
CA TYR A 275 6.08 -14.54 9.78
C TYR A 275 6.50 -14.97 8.38
N PHE A 276 6.75 -14.04 7.47
CA PHE A 276 7.26 -14.39 6.14
C PHE A 276 8.13 -13.29 5.57
N SER A 277 9.22 -13.65 4.89
CA SER A 277 10.21 -12.67 4.43
C SER A 277 11.14 -13.28 3.40
N THR A 278 11.75 -12.45 2.54
CA THR A 278 13.02 -12.88 1.90
C THR A 278 14.13 -12.82 2.95
N PRO A 279 15.21 -13.63 2.83
CA PRO A 279 16.35 -13.48 3.73
C PRO A 279 17.03 -12.13 3.55
N SER A 280 17.77 -11.73 4.58
CA SER A 280 18.64 -10.57 4.55
C SER A 280 20.09 -11.02 4.84
N SER A 281 20.59 -10.86 6.06
CA SER A 281 21.93 -11.28 6.48
C SER A 281 21.89 -12.10 7.77
N GLU A 282 22.91 -12.94 7.97
CA GLU A 282 23.16 -13.65 9.23
C GLU A 282 23.38 -12.71 10.42
N THR A 283 23.80 -11.47 10.14
CA THR A 283 23.97 -10.43 11.16
C THR A 283 22.62 -9.88 11.66
N HIS A 284 21.52 -10.08 10.94
CA HIS A 284 20.22 -9.50 11.28
C HIS A 284 19.67 -10.02 12.62
N GLU A 285 19.03 -9.14 13.42
CA GLU A 285 18.46 -9.50 14.73
C GLU A 285 17.44 -10.64 14.69
N ALA A 286 16.79 -10.84 13.54
CA ALA A 286 15.85 -11.94 13.31
C ALA A 286 16.53 -13.28 13.03
N TYR A 287 17.81 -13.30 12.66
CA TYR A 287 18.53 -14.52 12.30
C TYR A 287 18.62 -15.50 13.48
N PRO A 288 19.03 -15.09 14.70
CA PRO A 288 18.98 -15.98 15.87
C PRO A 288 17.56 -16.49 16.23
N PHE A 289 16.51 -15.79 15.78
CA PHE A 289 15.15 -16.29 15.95
C PHE A 289 14.82 -17.39 14.94
N TRP A 290 15.20 -17.19 13.68
CA TRP A 290 15.04 -18.19 12.63
C TRP A 290 15.80 -19.48 12.94
N THR A 291 17.08 -19.39 13.33
CA THR A 291 17.96 -20.53 13.64
C THR A 291 17.63 -21.23 14.96
N GLY A 292 16.72 -20.68 15.78
CA GLY A 292 16.42 -21.21 17.11
C GLY A 292 17.48 -20.88 18.18
N ASP A 293 18.57 -20.20 17.83
CA ASP A 293 19.62 -19.80 18.78
C ASP A 293 19.08 -18.94 19.92
N ARG A 294 18.12 -18.07 19.63
CA ARG A 294 17.43 -17.26 20.64
C ARG A 294 16.62 -18.11 21.63
N TRP A 295 16.06 -19.22 21.17
CA TRP A 295 15.31 -20.16 22.02
C TRP A 295 16.27 -21.02 22.86
N ASN A 296 17.36 -21.49 22.24
CA ASN A 296 18.43 -22.22 22.91
C ASN A 296 19.23 -21.36 23.90
N GLY A 297 19.36 -20.06 23.66
CA GLY A 297 20.09 -19.12 24.50
C GLY A 297 19.51 -18.99 25.92
N LYS A 298 18.22 -19.34 26.09
CA LYS A 298 17.54 -19.37 27.40
C LYS A 298 17.75 -20.68 28.17
N LYS A 299 18.43 -21.66 27.57
CA LYS A 299 18.60 -23.01 28.11
C LYS A 299 20.05 -23.31 28.46
N ALA A 300 20.24 -24.18 29.46
CA ALA A 300 21.53 -24.76 29.77
C ALA A 300 22.08 -25.54 28.55
N LYS A 301 23.40 -25.60 28.38
CA LYS A 301 24.05 -26.19 27.18
C LYS A 301 23.53 -27.61 26.85
N GLY A 302 23.33 -28.46 27.85
CA GLY A 302 22.83 -29.84 27.67
C GLY A 302 21.33 -29.97 27.35
N GLN A 303 20.55 -28.88 27.42
CA GLN A 303 19.12 -28.85 27.09
C GLN A 303 18.84 -28.13 25.77
N ARG A 304 19.88 -27.64 25.09
CA ARG A 304 19.77 -27.03 23.78
C ARG A 304 19.43 -28.12 22.77
N GLN A 305 18.55 -27.80 21.82
CA GLN A 305 18.19 -28.71 20.74
C GLN A 305 18.76 -28.20 19.43
N MET A 306 19.11 -29.12 18.53
CA MET A 306 19.59 -28.77 17.20
C MET A 306 18.42 -28.28 16.34
N PHE A 307 18.65 -27.21 15.59
CA PHE A 307 17.74 -26.73 14.55
C PHE A 307 18.48 -26.92 13.22
N ASP A 308 18.00 -27.86 12.41
CA ASP A 308 18.44 -27.94 11.01
C ASP A 308 17.57 -27.00 10.18
N VAL A 309 18.12 -25.82 9.89
CA VAL A 309 17.46 -24.79 9.08
C VAL A 309 17.93 -24.78 7.63
N SER A 310 18.51 -25.89 7.16
CA SER A 310 18.87 -26.04 5.75
C SER A 310 17.63 -26.13 4.86
N TRP A 311 17.76 -25.66 3.61
CA TRP A 311 16.71 -25.79 2.60
C TRP A 311 16.25 -27.25 2.43
N LYS A 312 17.19 -28.21 2.41
CA LYS A 312 16.86 -29.64 2.25
C LYS A 312 15.88 -30.14 3.31
N THR A 313 16.01 -29.67 4.54
CA THR A 313 15.16 -30.07 5.66
C THR A 313 13.88 -29.27 5.73
N LEU A 314 13.90 -27.99 5.32
CA LEU A 314 12.76 -27.09 5.46
C LEU A 314 11.91 -26.88 4.20
N LYS A 315 12.30 -27.37 3.01
CA LYS A 315 11.57 -27.10 1.76
C LYS A 315 10.10 -27.53 1.77
N SER A 316 9.79 -28.63 2.47
CA SER A 316 8.42 -29.16 2.61
C SER A 316 7.69 -28.67 3.86
N GLY A 317 8.34 -27.82 4.66
CA GLY A 317 7.80 -27.39 5.95
C GLY A 317 8.10 -28.39 7.08
N LEU A 318 8.49 -27.87 8.25
CA LEU A 318 8.80 -28.70 9.41
C LEU A 318 8.41 -28.01 10.71
N LEU A 319 7.75 -28.73 11.62
CA LEU A 319 7.57 -28.26 12.99
C LEU A 319 8.86 -28.45 13.78
N CYS A 320 9.51 -27.33 14.13
CA CYS A 320 10.78 -27.35 14.85
C CYS A 320 10.58 -27.45 16.38
N PRO A 321 11.67 -27.71 17.15
CA PRO A 321 11.63 -27.87 18.61
C PRO A 321 10.96 -26.76 19.42
N ASP A 322 10.95 -25.52 18.91
CA ASP A 322 10.30 -24.38 19.55
C ASP A 322 8.80 -24.25 19.23
N LYS A 323 8.21 -25.29 18.62
CA LYS A 323 6.80 -25.37 18.19
C LYS A 323 6.42 -24.35 17.12
N ILE A 324 7.40 -23.93 16.32
CA ILE A 324 7.18 -23.06 15.16
C ILE A 324 7.37 -23.90 13.89
N TRP A 325 6.36 -23.90 13.04
CA TRP A 325 6.46 -24.50 11.71
C TRP A 325 7.32 -23.61 10.82
N ARG A 326 8.37 -24.15 10.20
CA ARG A 326 9.29 -23.41 9.33
C ARG A 326 9.30 -23.98 7.94
N GLN A 327 9.37 -23.11 6.93
CA GLN A 327 9.58 -23.51 5.55
C GLN A 327 10.53 -22.55 4.81
N ILE A 328 11.32 -23.09 3.88
CA ILE A 328 12.06 -22.31 2.88
C ILE A 328 11.44 -22.60 1.51
N VAL A 329 11.09 -21.56 0.74
CA VAL A 329 10.50 -21.69 -0.59
C VAL A 329 11.31 -20.88 -1.60
N THR A 330 12.10 -21.56 -2.42
CA THR A 330 12.92 -20.95 -3.47
C THR A 330 12.15 -20.75 -4.78
N LEU A 331 12.70 -19.98 -5.72
CA LEU A 331 12.15 -19.86 -7.06
C LEU A 331 12.12 -21.23 -7.77
N ASN A 332 13.17 -22.03 -7.60
CA ASN A 332 13.22 -23.38 -8.14
C ASN A 332 12.07 -24.26 -7.59
N ASP A 333 11.82 -24.20 -6.28
CA ASP A 333 10.75 -24.98 -5.66
C ASP A 333 9.37 -24.63 -6.24
N VAL A 334 9.08 -23.35 -6.49
CA VAL A 334 7.76 -22.95 -7.01
C VAL A 334 7.60 -23.32 -8.48
N VAL A 335 8.66 -23.20 -9.29
CA VAL A 335 8.64 -23.62 -10.71
C VAL A 335 8.42 -25.13 -10.81
N GLU A 336 9.12 -25.92 -9.99
CA GLU A 336 8.89 -27.37 -9.88
C GLU A 336 7.46 -27.73 -9.44
N GLN A 337 6.78 -26.83 -8.74
CA GLN A 337 5.39 -26.98 -8.27
C GLN A 337 4.34 -26.42 -9.24
N GLY A 338 4.73 -26.10 -10.48
CA GLY A 338 3.82 -25.65 -11.55
C GLY A 338 3.56 -24.14 -11.55
N TRP A 339 4.47 -23.33 -11.03
CA TRP A 339 4.40 -21.87 -11.16
C TRP A 339 4.79 -21.42 -12.57
N GLU A 340 3.83 -20.90 -13.33
CA GLU A 340 4.01 -20.49 -14.74
C GLU A 340 4.23 -18.99 -14.94
N HIS A 341 4.23 -18.20 -13.85
CA HIS A 341 4.29 -16.73 -13.93
C HIS A 341 5.70 -16.15 -13.88
N THR A 342 6.73 -16.99 -13.81
CA THR A 342 8.12 -16.54 -13.70
C THR A 342 9.02 -17.51 -14.45
N ASP A 343 9.83 -16.98 -15.37
CA ASP A 343 10.86 -17.74 -16.06
C ASP A 343 12.11 -17.80 -15.17
N PHE A 344 12.55 -19.02 -14.85
CA PHE A 344 13.69 -19.23 -13.97
C PHE A 344 15.00 -18.78 -14.61
N GLU A 345 15.21 -19.10 -15.89
CA GLU A 345 16.48 -18.79 -16.56
C GLU A 345 16.59 -17.30 -16.86
N GLU A 346 15.48 -16.65 -17.25
CA GLU A 346 15.44 -15.17 -17.41
C GLU A 346 15.84 -14.46 -16.11
N ILE A 347 15.20 -14.81 -14.99
CA ILE A 347 15.53 -14.22 -13.68
C ILE A 347 16.98 -14.53 -13.27
N ARG A 348 17.47 -15.74 -13.57
CA ARG A 348 18.85 -16.10 -13.27
C ARG A 348 19.85 -15.31 -14.10
N ASP A 349 19.55 -15.01 -15.35
CA ASP A 349 20.41 -14.25 -16.25
C ASP A 349 20.38 -12.74 -15.95
N GLU A 350 19.26 -12.20 -15.47
CA GLU A 350 19.10 -10.79 -15.08
C GLU A 350 19.83 -10.43 -13.77
N ASN A 351 20.18 -11.42 -12.94
CA ASN A 351 20.73 -11.21 -11.60
C ASN A 351 22.16 -11.77 -11.49
N SER A 352 22.99 -11.17 -10.64
CA SER A 352 24.26 -11.83 -10.30
C SER A 352 24.02 -13.11 -9.50
N GLU A 353 25.04 -13.97 -9.44
CA GLU A 353 24.97 -15.22 -8.67
C GLU A 353 24.58 -14.98 -7.20
N ASP A 354 25.16 -13.96 -6.57
CA ASP A 354 24.93 -13.66 -5.16
C ASP A 354 23.52 -13.11 -4.92
N GLU A 355 23.03 -12.24 -5.80
CA GLU A 355 21.65 -11.76 -5.74
C GLU A 355 20.65 -12.88 -6.02
N PHE A 356 20.94 -13.70 -7.03
CA PHE A 356 20.10 -14.82 -7.38
C PHE A 356 19.94 -15.76 -6.18
N ARG A 357 21.06 -16.09 -5.53
CA ARG A 357 21.09 -16.92 -4.33
C ARG A 357 20.32 -16.31 -3.16
N ASN A 358 20.53 -15.02 -2.89
CA ASN A 358 19.85 -14.36 -1.77
C ASN A 358 18.35 -14.19 -2.01
N LEU A 359 17.98 -13.60 -3.14
CA LEU A 359 16.63 -13.16 -3.44
C LEU A 359 15.71 -14.29 -3.90
N TYR A 360 16.26 -15.27 -4.62
CA TYR A 360 15.46 -16.33 -5.26
C TYR A 360 15.77 -17.72 -4.70
N MET A 361 16.99 -18.00 -4.24
CA MET A 361 17.33 -19.26 -3.56
C MET A 361 17.30 -19.19 -2.03
N CYS A 362 16.88 -18.05 -1.47
CA CYS A 362 16.68 -17.86 -0.04
C CYS A 362 17.94 -18.05 0.83
N GLU A 363 19.13 -17.74 0.30
CA GLU A 363 20.38 -17.81 1.04
C GLU A 363 20.67 -16.52 1.84
N PHE A 364 21.16 -16.62 3.06
CA PHE A 364 21.55 -15.45 3.85
C PHE A 364 22.92 -14.92 3.44
N VAL A 365 23.08 -13.60 3.41
CA VAL A 365 24.38 -12.96 3.23
C VAL A 365 25.22 -13.15 4.50
N ARG A 366 26.41 -13.74 4.36
CA ARG A 366 27.35 -14.02 5.45
C ARG A 366 28.00 -12.76 6.04
N ASP A 367 28.43 -12.85 7.28
CA ASP A 367 29.12 -11.77 8.00
C ASP A 367 30.56 -11.54 7.47
N GLY A 368 31.01 -10.27 7.49
CA GLY A 368 32.42 -9.90 7.27
C GLY A 368 32.84 -9.50 5.84
N GLU A 369 31.97 -9.62 4.84
CA GLU A 369 32.35 -9.27 3.46
C GLU A 369 32.04 -7.79 3.12
N SER A 370 30.93 -7.24 3.62
CA SER A 370 30.46 -5.90 3.28
C SER A 370 31.15 -4.77 4.07
N ALA A 371 31.36 -3.63 3.40
CA ALA A 371 31.82 -2.39 4.01
C ALA A 371 30.76 -1.75 4.92
N PHE A 372 29.47 -1.96 4.61
CA PHE A 372 28.34 -1.44 5.36
C PHE A 372 27.54 -2.61 5.97
N SER A 373 27.50 -2.68 7.30
CA SER A 373 26.73 -3.73 7.95
C SER A 373 25.24 -3.56 7.70
N LEU A 374 24.56 -4.65 7.32
CA LEU A 374 23.16 -4.61 6.95
C LEU A 374 22.26 -4.08 8.09
N ASN A 375 22.59 -4.40 9.34
CA ASN A 375 21.90 -3.86 10.51
C ASN A 375 21.97 -2.34 10.61
N SER A 376 23.14 -1.75 10.34
CA SER A 376 23.30 -0.28 10.39
C SER A 376 22.47 0.36 9.28
N LEU A 377 22.47 -0.24 8.09
CA LEU A 377 21.68 0.23 6.96
C LEU A 377 20.17 0.12 7.23
N ILE A 378 19.68 -1.03 7.69
CA ILE A 378 18.27 -1.23 8.06
C ILE A 378 17.87 -0.25 9.17
N GLY A 379 18.77 0.01 10.13
CA GLY A 379 18.56 0.98 11.20
C GLY A 379 18.36 2.43 10.73
N CYS A 380 18.87 2.78 9.54
CA CYS A 380 18.68 4.10 8.94
C CYS A 380 17.33 4.24 8.20
N GLY A 381 16.62 3.15 7.93
CA GLY A 381 15.31 3.25 7.28
C GLY A 381 14.28 3.88 8.22
N VAL A 382 13.37 4.70 7.71
CA VAL A 382 12.20 5.26 8.43
C VAL A 382 10.90 5.05 7.63
N ASP A 383 9.73 5.21 8.24
CA ASP A 383 8.46 5.20 7.51
C ASP A 383 8.21 6.62 6.99
N GLY A 384 8.71 6.94 5.79
CA GLY A 384 8.72 8.33 5.31
C GLY A 384 7.33 8.96 5.25
N TYR A 385 6.27 8.16 5.08
CA TYR A 385 4.89 8.66 5.07
C TYR A 385 4.43 9.20 6.43
N ASP A 386 4.85 8.54 7.52
CA ASP A 386 4.50 8.90 8.88
C ASP A 386 5.55 9.85 9.52
N ASP A 387 6.84 9.61 9.24
CA ASP A 387 7.98 10.25 9.89
C ASP A 387 8.44 11.55 9.21
N TRP A 388 8.15 11.74 7.91
CA TRP A 388 8.49 12.96 7.15
C TRP A 388 7.23 13.72 6.72
N PRO A 389 6.63 14.55 7.60
CA PRO A 389 5.37 15.23 7.30
C PRO A 389 5.46 16.22 6.12
N ASP A 390 6.67 16.71 5.84
CA ASP A 390 7.00 17.60 4.72
C ASP A 390 7.19 16.87 3.38
N TRP A 391 7.25 15.54 3.39
CA TRP A 391 7.37 14.73 2.19
C TRP A 391 6.00 14.22 1.71
N LYS A 392 5.64 14.63 0.49
CA LYS A 392 4.41 14.28 -0.21
C LYS A 392 4.78 13.65 -1.56
N PRO A 393 5.08 12.34 -1.65
CA PRO A 393 5.67 11.73 -2.84
C PRO A 393 4.85 11.89 -4.13
N PHE A 394 3.52 12.05 -4.00
CA PHE A 394 2.60 12.22 -5.14
C PHE A 394 2.29 13.69 -5.49
N ALA A 395 2.83 14.66 -4.74
CA ALA A 395 2.67 16.07 -5.07
C ALA A 395 3.61 16.46 -6.23
N PRO A 396 3.25 17.49 -7.04
CA PRO A 396 4.14 17.99 -8.09
C PRO A 396 5.54 18.38 -7.61
N ARG A 397 5.63 18.86 -6.36
CA ARG A 397 6.89 19.12 -5.64
C ARG A 397 6.89 18.36 -4.32
N PRO A 398 7.50 17.17 -4.23
CA PRO A 398 7.33 16.31 -3.06
C PRO A 398 7.81 16.88 -1.73
N VAL A 399 8.78 17.80 -1.74
CA VAL A 399 9.28 18.49 -0.53
C VAL A 399 9.16 20.02 -0.63
N GLY A 400 8.22 20.50 -1.45
CA GLY A 400 8.05 21.93 -1.71
C GLY A 400 9.32 22.57 -2.27
N ASN A 401 9.80 23.64 -1.63
CA ASN A 401 11.03 24.35 -2.00
C ASN A 401 12.25 23.95 -1.16
N ARG A 402 12.18 22.86 -0.38
CA ARG A 402 13.34 22.39 0.38
C ARG A 402 14.51 22.12 -0.58
N PRO A 403 15.73 22.59 -0.25
CA PRO A 403 16.93 22.23 -1.01
C PRO A 403 17.06 20.73 -1.18
N VAL A 404 17.58 20.31 -2.33
CA VAL A 404 17.84 18.92 -2.67
C VAL A 404 19.21 18.81 -3.33
N TRP A 405 19.92 17.74 -3.03
CA TRP A 405 21.18 17.34 -3.66
C TRP A 405 20.95 16.06 -4.46
N VAL A 406 21.53 16.01 -5.64
CA VAL A 406 21.43 14.89 -6.57
C VAL A 406 22.80 14.29 -6.76
N GLY A 407 22.88 12.97 -6.75
CA GLY A 407 24.06 12.24 -7.16
C GLY A 407 23.69 11.28 -8.27
N TYR A 408 24.57 11.16 -9.25
CA TYR A 408 24.40 10.31 -10.41
C TYR A 408 25.67 9.50 -10.64
N ASP A 409 25.53 8.18 -10.60
CA ASP A 409 26.61 7.25 -10.95
C ASP A 409 26.40 6.74 -12.38
N ALA A 410 27.32 7.07 -13.27
CA ALA A 410 27.27 6.75 -14.69
C ALA A 410 28.19 5.56 -14.96
N ASN A 411 27.68 4.34 -14.82
CA ASN A 411 28.52 3.17 -14.98
C ASN A 411 28.67 2.77 -16.46
N GLY A 412 29.85 2.25 -16.82
CA GLY A 412 30.23 2.02 -18.21
C GLY A 412 30.40 0.54 -18.61
N SER A 413 29.64 0.15 -19.63
CA SER A 413 29.89 -0.84 -20.69
C SER A 413 30.27 -2.29 -20.34
N THR A 414 29.28 -3.18 -20.45
CA THR A 414 29.43 -4.50 -21.11
C THR A 414 28.34 -4.68 -22.17
N GLY A 415 28.49 -4.03 -23.33
CA GLY A 415 27.89 -4.43 -24.62
C GLY A 415 26.35 -4.51 -24.78
N ASN A 416 25.53 -4.38 -23.72
CA ASN A 416 24.09 -4.68 -23.73
C ASN A 416 23.19 -3.51 -23.25
N GLY A 417 23.68 -2.27 -23.29
CA GLY A 417 22.97 -1.08 -22.79
C GLY A 417 23.52 -0.62 -21.44
N ASP A 418 23.76 0.69 -21.31
CA ASP A 418 24.43 1.28 -20.15
C ASP A 418 23.55 1.22 -18.89
N SER A 419 24.13 0.94 -17.71
CA SER A 419 23.45 1.06 -16.42
C SER A 419 24.01 2.24 -15.62
N GLY A 420 23.14 3.02 -15.00
CA GLY A 420 23.49 4.09 -14.09
C GLY A 420 22.40 4.28 -13.05
N ALA A 421 22.67 5.08 -12.03
CA ALA A 421 21.70 5.29 -10.96
C ALA A 421 21.69 6.73 -10.49
N LEU A 422 20.51 7.19 -10.07
CA LEU A 422 20.27 8.52 -9.55
C LEU A 422 19.69 8.44 -8.15
N CYS A 423 20.22 9.26 -7.24
CA CYS A 423 19.68 9.46 -5.90
C CYS A 423 19.35 10.92 -5.64
N VAL A 424 18.19 11.16 -5.04
CA VAL A 424 17.70 12.46 -4.60
C VAL A 424 17.75 12.53 -3.08
N VAL A 425 18.58 13.43 -2.55
CA VAL A 425 18.84 13.56 -1.11
C VAL A 425 18.44 14.96 -0.63
N VAL A 426 17.59 15.03 0.39
CA VAL A 426 17.33 16.27 1.11
C VAL A 426 18.45 16.45 2.15
N PRO A 427 19.32 17.47 2.01
CA PRO A 427 20.32 17.77 3.02
C PRO A 427 19.66 18.28 4.31
N PRO A 428 20.39 18.17 5.43
CA PRO A 428 19.93 18.70 6.70
C PRO A 428 19.73 20.22 6.62
N ALA A 429 18.70 20.73 7.30
CA ALA A 429 18.44 22.17 7.37
C ALA A 429 19.43 22.92 8.28
N VAL A 430 20.11 22.19 9.16
CA VAL A 430 21.08 22.71 10.13
C VAL A 430 22.29 21.78 10.17
N PRO A 431 23.51 22.28 10.46
CA PRO A 431 24.68 21.43 10.68
C PRO A 431 24.39 20.31 11.70
N GLY A 432 24.92 19.11 11.46
CA GLY A 432 24.67 17.95 12.32
C GLY A 432 23.28 17.30 12.15
N GLY A 433 22.39 17.88 11.33
CA GLY A 433 21.06 17.31 11.07
C GLY A 433 21.09 16.05 10.19
N ARG A 434 19.90 15.48 9.93
CA ARG A 434 19.75 14.25 9.13
C ARG A 434 19.63 14.53 7.64
N PHE A 435 20.32 13.73 6.83
CA PHE A 435 20.10 13.55 5.40
C PHE A 435 18.91 12.61 5.18
N ARG A 436 18.10 12.89 4.14
CA ARG A 436 16.99 12.02 3.75
C ARG A 436 17.09 11.66 2.27
N THR A 437 17.34 10.40 1.94
CA THR A 437 17.20 9.93 0.56
C THR A 437 15.72 9.68 0.28
N ILE A 438 15.13 10.48 -0.62
CA ILE A 438 13.67 10.52 -0.82
C ILE A 438 13.21 9.94 -2.16
N GLU A 439 14.13 9.75 -3.11
CA GLU A 439 13.83 9.15 -4.41
C GLU A 439 15.10 8.51 -4.98
N THR A 440 14.94 7.32 -5.54
CA THR A 440 15.98 6.57 -6.24
C THR A 440 15.48 6.21 -7.64
N ARG A 441 16.38 6.18 -8.63
CA ARG A 441 16.06 5.70 -9.98
C ARG A 441 17.22 4.90 -10.54
N GLN A 442 16.93 3.68 -10.98
CA GLN A 442 17.82 2.93 -11.86
C GLN A 442 17.59 3.42 -13.30
N VAL A 443 18.69 3.60 -14.02
CA VAL A 443 18.71 4.10 -15.41
C VAL A 443 19.43 3.05 -16.23
N GLN A 444 18.70 2.22 -16.97
CA GLN A 444 19.28 1.11 -17.73
C GLN A 444 18.87 1.22 -19.20
N GLY A 445 19.83 1.02 -20.11
CA GLY A 445 19.61 0.96 -21.55
C GLY A 445 19.21 2.29 -22.20
N LEU A 446 19.50 3.43 -21.56
CA LEU A 446 19.22 4.76 -22.09
C LEU A 446 20.45 5.38 -22.74
N GLU A 447 20.25 6.16 -23.80
CA GLU A 447 21.31 6.97 -24.42
C GLU A 447 21.68 8.18 -23.53
N PHE A 448 22.86 8.77 -23.73
CA PHE A 448 23.35 9.86 -22.87
C PHE A 448 22.40 11.07 -22.78
N GLU A 449 21.74 11.45 -23.88
CA GLU A 449 20.72 12.50 -23.88
C GLU A 449 19.51 12.15 -23.01
N GLU A 450 19.08 10.89 -23.02
CA GLU A 450 17.95 10.42 -22.22
C GLU A 450 18.33 10.32 -20.74
N GLN A 451 19.54 9.85 -20.43
CA GLN A 451 20.09 9.89 -19.07
C GLN A 451 20.14 11.33 -18.53
N ALA A 452 20.59 12.30 -19.34
CA ALA A 452 20.60 13.71 -18.96
C ALA A 452 19.18 14.28 -18.75
N ARG A 453 18.19 13.85 -19.54
CA ARG A 453 16.78 14.22 -19.32
C ARG A 453 16.24 13.71 -17.98
N VAL A 454 16.66 12.53 -17.52
CA VAL A 454 16.28 12.05 -16.18
C VAL A 454 16.76 13.02 -15.11
N ILE A 455 17.97 13.56 -15.24
CA ILE A 455 18.51 14.58 -14.32
C ILE A 455 17.73 15.90 -14.48
N GLU A 456 17.45 16.32 -15.72
CA GLU A 456 16.66 17.53 -16.01
C GLU A 456 15.27 17.48 -15.34
N ASP A 457 14.55 16.35 -15.46
CA ASP A 457 13.25 16.14 -14.81
C ASP A 457 13.31 16.32 -13.29
N ILE A 458 14.41 15.86 -12.67
CA ILE A 458 14.65 16.05 -11.24
C ILE A 458 14.89 17.54 -10.91
N THR A 459 15.61 18.28 -11.75
CA THR A 459 15.80 19.73 -11.57
C THR A 459 14.51 20.55 -11.74
N LEU A 460 13.55 20.04 -12.53
CA LEU A 460 12.22 20.66 -12.67
C LEU A 460 11.30 20.33 -11.48
N LYS A 461 11.40 19.09 -10.97
CA LYS A 461 10.59 18.56 -9.86
C LYS A 461 11.02 19.09 -8.49
N TYR A 462 12.32 19.33 -8.28
CA TYR A 462 12.89 19.70 -6.98
C TYR A 462 13.66 21.02 -7.03
N ASN A 463 13.83 21.68 -5.88
CA ASN A 463 14.77 22.79 -5.74
C ASN A 463 16.21 22.25 -5.60
N VAL A 464 16.79 21.84 -6.72
CA VAL A 464 18.14 21.23 -6.77
C VAL A 464 19.21 22.30 -6.56
N GLN A 465 20.11 22.05 -5.61
CA GLN A 465 21.23 22.95 -5.26
C GLN A 465 22.60 22.33 -5.54
N HIS A 466 22.68 21.01 -5.72
CA HIS A 466 23.90 20.29 -6.04
C HIS A 466 23.57 19.11 -6.95
N VAL A 467 24.41 18.87 -7.95
CA VAL A 467 24.38 17.67 -8.80
C VAL A 467 25.80 17.14 -8.91
N GLY A 468 26.09 16.01 -8.27
CA GLY A 468 27.36 15.29 -8.40
C GLY A 468 27.23 14.16 -9.42
N ILE A 469 28.14 14.10 -10.39
CA ILE A 469 28.10 13.12 -11.49
C ILE A 469 29.43 12.35 -11.51
N ASP A 470 29.38 11.02 -11.45
CA ASP A 470 30.56 10.20 -11.76
C ASP A 470 30.88 10.35 -13.25
N VAL A 471 32.10 10.77 -13.58
CA VAL A 471 32.58 10.89 -14.97
C VAL A 471 33.67 9.85 -15.30
N THR A 472 33.87 8.87 -14.41
CA THR A 472 34.89 7.83 -14.56
C THR A 472 34.69 7.03 -15.84
N GLY A 473 35.79 6.77 -16.56
CA GLY A 473 35.74 5.94 -17.76
C GLY A 473 35.13 6.60 -19.00
N GLY A 474 34.70 7.86 -18.92
CA GLY A 474 34.28 8.68 -20.06
C GLY A 474 32.77 8.70 -20.35
N ASN A 475 32.00 7.71 -19.90
CA ASN A 475 30.55 7.66 -20.16
C ASN A 475 29.79 8.77 -19.42
N GLY A 476 30.09 8.94 -18.14
CA GLY A 476 29.50 10.03 -17.37
C GLY A 476 29.94 11.43 -17.79
N ASP A 477 31.09 11.57 -18.47
CA ASP A 477 31.52 12.87 -19.01
C ASP A 477 30.56 13.36 -20.09
N ALA A 478 30.08 12.47 -20.98
CA ALA A 478 29.10 12.83 -22.01
C ALA A 478 27.79 13.37 -21.39
N VAL A 479 27.26 12.66 -20.38
CA VAL A 479 26.07 13.09 -19.63
C VAL A 479 26.33 14.43 -18.94
N TYR A 480 27.48 14.58 -18.27
CA TYR A 480 27.87 15.82 -17.60
C TYR A 480 27.93 17.02 -18.55
N GLN A 481 28.49 16.87 -19.76
CA GLN A 481 28.54 17.97 -20.74
C GLN A 481 27.14 18.43 -21.17
N ILE A 482 26.15 17.53 -21.21
CA ILE A 482 24.75 17.88 -21.49
C ILE A 482 24.12 18.56 -20.28
N VAL A 483 24.26 17.97 -19.08
CA VAL A 483 23.71 18.50 -17.83
C VAL A 483 24.20 19.92 -17.56
N LYS A 484 25.48 20.20 -17.80
CA LYS A 484 26.08 21.51 -17.57
C LYS A 484 25.43 22.64 -18.39
N LYS A 485 24.75 22.33 -19.50
CA LYS A 485 24.05 23.32 -20.33
C LYS A 485 22.81 23.87 -19.63
N PHE A 486 22.08 23.04 -18.87
CA PHE A 486 20.86 23.46 -18.16
C PHE A 486 21.07 23.62 -16.65
N PHE A 487 22.10 22.99 -16.07
CA PHE A 487 22.51 23.15 -14.67
C PHE A 487 24.03 23.39 -14.57
N PRO A 488 24.50 24.64 -14.81
CA PRO A 488 25.93 24.96 -14.85
C PRO A 488 26.72 24.67 -13.56
N ALA A 489 26.03 24.52 -12.42
CA ALA A 489 26.62 24.21 -11.12
C ALA A 489 26.84 22.70 -10.87
N ALA A 490 26.61 21.83 -11.87
CA ALA A 490 26.91 20.41 -11.76
C ALA A 490 28.42 20.18 -11.55
N VAL A 491 28.77 19.18 -10.74
CA VAL A 491 30.13 18.87 -10.32
C VAL A 491 30.53 17.48 -10.84
N PRO A 492 31.61 17.36 -11.63
CA PRO A 492 32.13 16.08 -12.07
C PRO A 492 33.00 15.45 -10.98
N TYR A 493 32.89 14.13 -10.79
CA TYR A 493 33.70 13.35 -9.86
C TYR A 493 34.40 12.21 -10.58
N ASN A 494 35.69 12.02 -10.30
CA ASN A 494 36.46 10.88 -10.80
C ASN A 494 36.68 9.85 -9.68
N PHE A 495 36.27 8.59 -9.89
CA PHE A 495 36.41 7.47 -8.97
C PHE A 495 37.82 6.87 -9.03
N THR A 496 38.74 7.52 -8.32
CA THR A 496 40.04 6.96 -7.96
C THR A 496 39.92 6.08 -6.72
N LEU A 497 40.96 5.29 -6.41
CA LEU A 497 41.01 4.51 -5.15
C LEU A 497 40.84 5.41 -3.91
N ALA A 498 41.36 6.64 -3.97
CA ALA A 498 41.28 7.59 -2.87
C ALA A 498 39.87 8.21 -2.74
N SER A 499 39.25 8.61 -3.85
CA SER A 499 37.90 9.21 -3.80
C SER A 499 36.83 8.17 -3.43
N LYS A 500 36.90 6.93 -3.95
CA LYS A 500 36.03 5.83 -3.50
C LYS A 500 36.12 5.60 -1.99
N ARG A 501 37.34 5.62 -1.45
CA ARG A 501 37.56 5.52 0.00
C ARG A 501 36.98 6.71 0.75
N ALA A 502 37.12 7.95 0.25
CA ALA A 502 36.56 9.14 0.88
C ALA A 502 35.02 9.09 0.94
N LEU A 503 34.36 8.69 -0.16
CA LEU A 503 32.90 8.50 -0.24
C LEU A 503 32.41 7.50 0.82
N VAL A 504 33.01 6.32 0.85
CA VAL A 504 32.63 5.27 1.81
C VAL A 504 32.89 5.70 3.25
N MET A 505 34.02 6.36 3.53
CA MET A 505 34.34 6.84 4.88
C MET A 505 33.39 7.94 5.35
N LYS A 506 33.05 8.91 4.48
CA LYS A 506 32.04 9.94 4.76
C LYS A 506 30.70 9.28 5.09
N MET A 507 30.26 8.34 4.27
CA MET A 507 28.97 7.69 4.49
C MET A 507 28.95 6.86 5.78
N LEU A 508 30.02 6.13 6.08
CA LEU A 508 30.16 5.42 7.36
C LEU A 508 30.09 6.37 8.56
N GLN A 509 30.67 7.58 8.47
CA GLN A 509 30.56 8.60 9.50
C GLN A 509 29.11 9.07 9.68
N VAL A 510 28.42 9.41 8.58
CA VAL A 510 27.02 9.86 8.61
C VAL A 510 26.10 8.79 9.22
N ILE A 511 26.27 7.52 8.82
CA ILE A 511 25.49 6.39 9.34
C ILE A 511 25.76 6.18 10.83
N ARG A 512 27.03 6.16 11.26
CA ARG A 512 27.39 5.98 12.68
C ARG A 512 26.86 7.10 13.56
N ALA A 513 26.78 8.32 13.03
CA ALA A 513 26.19 9.47 13.72
C ALA A 513 24.64 9.44 13.74
N GLY A 514 24.00 8.45 13.10
CA GLY A 514 22.54 8.39 12.98
C GLY A 514 21.96 9.52 12.13
N ARG A 515 22.76 10.07 11.20
CA ARG A 515 22.43 11.25 10.39
C ARG A 515 21.93 10.91 9.00
N TRP A 516 21.73 9.64 8.66
CA TRP A 516 21.17 9.24 7.37
C TRP A 516 19.85 8.53 7.55
N GLU A 517 18.85 8.94 6.76
CA GLU A 517 17.55 8.32 6.68
C GLU A 517 17.15 8.05 5.22
N TYR A 518 16.39 6.99 4.99
CA TYR A 518 15.72 6.70 3.71
C TYR A 518 14.34 6.09 3.99
N ASP A 519 13.41 6.14 3.02
CA ASP A 519 12.12 5.45 3.15
C ASP A 519 12.33 3.94 3.14
N ARG A 520 11.81 3.21 4.14
CA ARG A 520 11.99 1.75 4.27
C ARG A 520 11.48 0.93 3.07
N GLY A 521 10.69 1.52 2.18
CA GLY A 521 10.32 0.88 0.93
C GLY A 521 11.48 0.77 -0.08
N GLU A 522 12.53 1.59 0.04
CA GLU A 522 13.68 1.65 -0.87
C GLU A 522 14.72 0.55 -0.57
N ARG A 523 14.31 -0.72 -0.70
CA ARG A 523 15.19 -1.87 -0.39
C ARG A 523 16.39 -1.99 -1.30
N GLU A 524 16.25 -1.58 -2.56
CA GLU A 524 17.32 -1.64 -3.56
C GLU A 524 18.51 -0.77 -3.15
N LEU A 525 18.27 0.39 -2.54
CA LEU A 525 19.33 1.25 -1.99
C LEU A 525 20.11 0.55 -0.87
N VAL A 526 19.41 -0.17 0.01
CA VAL A 526 20.03 -0.93 1.11
C VAL A 526 20.88 -2.08 0.58
N THR A 527 20.34 -2.84 -0.38
CA THR A 527 21.07 -3.90 -1.06
C THR A 527 22.31 -3.33 -1.73
N ALA A 528 22.22 -2.16 -2.38
CA ALA A 528 23.35 -1.54 -3.05
C ALA A 528 24.47 -1.13 -2.11
N PHE A 529 24.13 -0.54 -0.95
CA PHE A 529 25.13 -0.25 0.07
C PHE A 529 25.75 -1.53 0.63
N ASN A 530 24.94 -2.56 0.87
CA ASN A 530 25.44 -3.83 1.39
C ASN A 530 26.31 -4.57 0.37
N ALA A 531 26.18 -4.31 -0.94
CA ALA A 531 27.02 -4.89 -1.99
C ALA A 531 28.46 -4.36 -1.98
N ILE A 532 28.73 -3.17 -1.43
CA ILE A 532 30.09 -2.60 -1.38
C ILE A 532 30.99 -3.46 -0.47
N ARG A 533 32.09 -3.96 -1.03
CA ARG A 533 33.09 -4.80 -0.35
C ARG A 533 34.38 -4.03 -0.10
N LYS A 534 35.11 -4.42 0.94
CA LYS A 534 36.46 -3.90 1.22
C LYS A 534 37.50 -4.72 0.49
N THR A 535 38.24 -4.10 -0.44
CA THR A 535 39.24 -4.78 -1.27
C THR A 535 40.64 -4.31 -0.91
N LYS A 536 41.60 -5.25 -0.84
CA LYS A 536 43.02 -4.91 -0.73
C LYS A 536 43.65 -4.97 -2.12
N THR A 537 44.25 -3.89 -2.58
CA THR A 537 45.01 -3.88 -3.84
C THR A 537 46.32 -4.65 -3.70
N GLN A 538 46.94 -5.01 -4.82
CA GLN A 538 48.26 -5.69 -4.83
C GLN A 538 49.35 -4.87 -4.11
N GLY A 539 49.22 -3.54 -4.07
CA GLY A 539 50.11 -2.64 -3.32
C GLY A 539 49.78 -2.50 -1.82
N GLY A 540 48.84 -3.27 -1.28
CA GLY A 540 48.45 -3.25 0.14
C GLY A 540 47.49 -2.12 0.53
N PHE A 541 47.07 -1.27 -0.40
CA PHE A 541 46.10 -0.21 -0.13
C PHE A 541 44.69 -0.79 0.01
N ILE A 542 43.96 -0.30 1.01
CA ILE A 542 42.55 -0.61 1.21
C ILE A 542 41.73 0.32 0.32
N THR A 543 40.89 -0.26 -0.52
CA THR A 543 39.87 0.41 -1.33
C THR A 543 38.52 -0.28 -1.15
N TYR A 544 37.50 0.26 -1.80
CA TYR A 544 36.16 -0.32 -1.84
C TYR A 544 35.75 -0.53 -3.28
N ASP A 545 35.07 -1.64 -3.53
CA ASP A 545 34.46 -1.90 -4.82
C ASP A 545 33.19 -2.72 -4.65
N THR A 546 32.35 -2.71 -5.67
CA THR A 546 31.29 -3.69 -5.85
C THR A 546 31.79 -4.78 -6.79
N ASP A 547 31.35 -6.03 -6.61
CA ASP A 547 31.74 -7.09 -7.55
C ASP A 547 31.14 -6.78 -8.92
N ARG A 548 32.00 -6.60 -9.93
CA ARG A 548 31.64 -6.19 -11.30
C ARG A 548 31.71 -7.35 -12.29
N SER A 549 31.95 -8.57 -11.82
CA SER A 549 32.41 -9.68 -12.68
C SER A 549 31.40 -10.17 -13.73
N ARG A 550 30.15 -9.67 -13.77
CA ARG A 550 29.11 -10.13 -14.73
C ARG A 550 28.18 -9.04 -15.31
N GLY A 551 28.53 -7.75 -15.25
CA GLY A 551 27.76 -6.71 -15.96
C GLY A 551 26.46 -6.25 -15.30
N VAL A 552 26.11 -6.75 -14.11
CA VAL A 552 25.04 -6.18 -13.27
C VAL A 552 25.70 -5.36 -12.16
N SER A 553 25.51 -4.05 -12.16
CA SER A 553 26.14 -3.19 -11.16
C SER A 553 25.22 -2.94 -9.96
N HIS A 554 25.42 -3.78 -8.94
CA HIS A 554 24.67 -3.69 -7.68
C HIS A 554 25.07 -2.49 -6.82
N GLY A 555 26.04 -1.68 -7.22
CA GLY A 555 26.58 -0.58 -6.41
C GLY A 555 26.04 0.79 -6.73
N ASP A 556 25.45 0.98 -7.92
CA ASP A 556 25.32 2.31 -8.52
C ASP A 556 24.45 3.23 -7.66
N LEU A 557 23.36 2.71 -7.10
CA LEU A 557 22.51 3.46 -6.17
C LEU A 557 23.27 3.94 -4.92
N ALA A 558 24.19 3.13 -4.39
CA ALA A 558 24.98 3.51 -3.23
C ALA A 558 26.03 4.57 -3.59
N TRP A 559 26.70 4.43 -4.73
CA TRP A 559 27.66 5.42 -5.23
C TRP A 559 26.98 6.74 -5.56
N ALA A 560 25.85 6.72 -6.27
CA ALA A 560 25.01 7.87 -6.54
C ALA A 560 24.56 8.56 -5.25
N ASN A 561 24.17 7.79 -4.22
CA ASN A 561 23.81 8.37 -2.93
C ASN A 561 24.99 9.06 -2.25
N MET A 562 26.16 8.41 -2.23
CA MET A 562 27.37 8.97 -1.64
C MET A 562 27.85 10.23 -2.38
N LEU A 563 27.68 10.29 -3.71
CA LEU A 563 27.93 11.48 -4.53
C LEU A 563 27.04 12.67 -4.16
N ALA A 564 25.79 12.43 -3.77
CA ALA A 564 24.95 13.51 -3.25
C ALA A 564 25.43 13.96 -1.87
N VAL A 565 25.75 13.01 -0.97
CA VAL A 565 26.09 13.28 0.43
C VAL A 565 27.47 13.92 0.60
N ILE A 566 28.43 13.64 -0.29
CA ILE A 566 29.81 14.18 -0.20
C ILE A 566 29.88 15.71 -0.34
N ASN A 567 28.82 16.34 -0.84
CA ASN A 567 28.71 17.80 -0.88
C ASN A 567 28.74 18.44 0.53
N GLU A 568 28.45 17.69 1.60
CA GLU A 568 28.81 18.10 2.96
C GLU A 568 30.27 17.68 3.26
N PRO A 569 31.20 18.63 3.49
CA PRO A 569 32.61 18.31 3.71
C PRO A 569 32.86 17.35 4.89
N LEU A 570 34.01 16.68 4.88
CA LEU A 570 34.48 15.87 6.01
C LEU A 570 34.89 16.79 7.17
N GLY A 571 34.30 16.58 8.36
CA GLY A 571 34.66 17.32 9.59
C GLY A 571 33.83 18.57 9.88
N ASP A 572 32.78 18.85 9.10
CA ASP A 572 31.90 20.03 9.30
C ASP A 572 30.80 19.81 10.37
N ASP A 573 30.96 18.80 11.23
CA ASP A 573 30.01 18.46 12.30
C ASP A 573 29.92 19.55 13.40
N ASP A 574 30.88 20.48 13.46
CA ASP A 574 31.02 21.50 14.52
C ASP A 574 30.52 22.91 14.15
N GLY A 575 29.88 23.10 12.97
CA GLY A 575 29.27 24.38 12.60
C GLY A 575 30.26 25.54 12.38
N ALA A 576 31.55 25.26 12.24
CA ALA A 576 32.57 26.25 11.93
C ALA A 576 32.76 26.34 10.41
N VAL A 577 32.19 27.37 9.79
CA VAL A 577 32.39 27.68 8.37
C VAL A 577 33.88 27.71 8.05
N LYS A 578 34.37 26.66 7.40
CA LYS A 578 35.68 26.64 6.74
C LYS A 578 35.47 26.22 5.30
N SER A 579 35.62 27.18 4.39
CA SER A 579 35.79 26.90 2.97
C SER A 579 37.08 26.11 2.79
N LEU A 580 36.99 24.78 2.71
CA LEU A 580 38.04 23.98 2.09
C LEU A 580 37.55 23.62 0.70
N VAL A 581 38.11 24.30 -0.30
CA VAL A 581 38.14 23.76 -1.66
C VAL A 581 39.03 22.53 -1.58
N MET A 582 38.43 21.33 -1.62
CA MET A 582 39.18 20.14 -2.00
C MET A 582 39.36 20.21 -3.51
N GLU A 583 40.60 20.41 -3.95
CA GLU A 583 40.99 20.09 -5.33
C GLU A 583 40.86 18.56 -5.49
N PHE A 584 39.93 18.14 -6.33
CA PHE A 584 39.68 16.75 -6.72
C PHE A 584 40.39 16.41 -8.03
#